data_AF-A0A0B8PEF7-F1
#
_entry.id   AF-A0A0B8PEF7-F1
#
_cell.length_a   1.000
_cell.length_b   1.000
_cell.length_c   1.000
_cell.angle_alpha   90.00
_cell.angle_beta   90.00
_cell.angle_gamma   90.00
#
_symmetry.space_group_name_H-M   'P 1'
#
loop_
_entity.id
_entity.type
_entity.pdbx_description
1 polymer ?
#
loop_
_entity_poly.entity_id
_entity_poly.type
_entity_poly.pdbx_seq_one_letter_code
_entity_poly.pdbx_strand_id
1 'polypeptide(L)'
;MPSPRFTPLLIASSLVSADAFAVSFTDPVDGMLDMGEYLAENAYGFLPIPIIITEPAVGYGGGFAGMFLHETEEQKEKRRKLAMSSLDGGAQLIPPAVTIAGGAATENGTWFALLGHRRVWREDSIRYIGGIGMGTAIMDYYPFSQGALQDVGFEIETEGFGGMQKLQFRIADTKLFLGVQQFYANSEVSVKLPANLGTYKFGDTTSSGWVLTCSTILKTVSFFQPQGGT
;
A
#
# COMPACT_ATOMS: atom_id res chain seq x y z
N MET A 1 -25.11 -30.71 35.94
CA MET A 1 -24.31 -30.31 34.76
C MET A 1 -24.14 -28.79 34.81
N PRO A 2 -22.93 -28.26 35.06
CA PRO A 2 -22.71 -26.83 35.13
C PRO A 2 -22.31 -26.26 33.76
N SER A 3 -22.89 -25.10 33.40
CA SER A 3 -22.61 -24.29 32.21
C SER A 3 -21.20 -23.68 32.22
N PRO A 4 -20.50 -23.53 31.08
CA PRO A 4 -19.22 -22.83 31.05
C PRO A 4 -19.46 -21.31 31.15
N ARG A 5 -18.82 -20.68 32.14
CA ARG A 5 -18.78 -19.22 32.29
C ARG A 5 -17.57 -18.70 31.51
N PHE A 6 -17.79 -17.87 30.49
CA PHE A 6 -16.74 -17.13 29.80
C PHE A 6 -16.27 -15.96 30.68
N THR A 7 -15.03 -16.02 31.14
CA THR A 7 -14.31 -14.91 31.77
C THR A 7 -13.60 -14.08 30.70
N PRO A 8 -13.83 -12.76 30.59
CA PRO A 8 -13.05 -11.91 29.70
C PRO A 8 -11.68 -11.62 30.33
N LEU A 9 -10.61 -11.98 29.61
CA LEU A 9 -9.23 -11.64 29.97
C LEU A 9 -8.96 -10.19 29.58
N LEU A 10 -8.87 -9.31 30.58
CA LEU A 10 -8.45 -7.91 30.43
C LEU A 10 -6.96 -7.85 30.08
N ILE A 11 -6.64 -7.54 28.82
CA ILE A 11 -5.26 -7.26 28.38
C ILE A 11 -4.93 -5.81 28.76
N ALA A 12 -4.08 -5.65 29.77
CA ALA A 12 -3.50 -4.36 30.14
C ALA A 12 -2.54 -3.89 29.04
N SER A 13 -2.96 -2.88 28.27
CA SER A 13 -2.10 -2.20 27.30
C SER A 13 -1.18 -1.23 28.03
N SER A 14 0.13 -1.48 27.98
CA SER A 14 1.14 -0.53 28.42
C SER A 14 1.30 0.55 27.36
N LEU A 15 1.03 1.80 27.75
CA LEU A 15 1.29 2.98 26.94
C LEU A 15 2.80 3.24 26.89
N VAL A 16 3.46 2.75 25.85
CA VAL A 16 4.78 3.26 25.44
C VAL A 16 4.52 4.60 24.76
N SER A 17 4.89 5.69 25.43
CA SER A 17 4.92 7.02 24.80
C SER A 17 6.10 7.04 23.83
N ALA A 18 5.81 7.03 22.53
CA ALA A 18 6.80 7.33 21.50
C ALA A 18 6.89 8.84 21.36
N ASP A 19 8.08 9.41 21.58
CA ASP A 19 8.37 10.80 21.27
C ASP A 19 8.11 11.05 19.78
N ALA A 20 7.01 11.76 19.48
CA ALA A 20 6.74 12.26 18.15
C ALA A 20 7.65 13.49 17.93
N PHE A 21 8.81 13.29 17.30
CA PHE A 21 9.58 14.42 16.77
C PHE A 21 8.71 15.13 15.72
N ALA A 22 8.23 16.32 16.07
CA ALA A 22 7.57 17.21 15.13
C ALA A 22 8.60 17.67 14.09
N VAL A 23 8.48 17.15 12.88
CA VAL A 23 9.36 17.49 11.78
C VAL A 23 8.71 18.59 10.94
N SER A 24 9.48 19.64 10.66
CA SER A 24 9.05 20.80 9.87
C SER A 24 8.99 20.43 8.39
N PHE A 25 7.85 20.69 7.74
CA PHE A 25 7.60 20.44 6.31
C PHE A 25 7.87 21.66 5.43
N THR A 26 8.51 22.70 5.98
CA THR A 26 8.74 24.00 5.33
C THR A 26 10.22 24.37 5.37
N ASP A 27 10.75 24.86 4.25
CA ASP A 27 12.12 25.39 4.17
C ASP A 27 12.25 26.66 5.06
N PRO A 28 13.23 26.73 5.98
CA PRO A 28 13.50 27.91 6.78
C PRO A 28 13.95 29.16 5.99
N VAL A 29 14.33 29.04 4.71
CA VAL A 29 14.82 30.14 3.87
C VAL A 29 13.73 30.84 3.08
N ASP A 30 12.77 30.10 2.51
CA ASP A 30 11.72 30.68 1.64
C ASP A 30 10.28 30.32 2.02
N GLY A 31 10.08 29.46 3.03
CA GLY A 31 8.78 29.06 3.54
C GLY A 31 7.95 28.22 2.55
N MET A 32 8.54 27.75 1.45
CA MET A 32 7.88 26.87 0.50
C MET A 32 7.97 25.40 0.93
N LEU A 33 7.04 24.59 0.42
CA LEU A 33 6.92 23.18 0.75
C LEU A 33 7.95 22.38 -0.06
N ASP A 34 9.18 22.25 0.47
CA ASP A 34 10.24 21.45 -0.16
C ASP A 34 10.26 20.02 0.38
N MET A 35 9.53 19.13 -0.29
CA MET A 35 9.60 17.69 -0.03
C MET A 35 10.86 17.05 -0.62
N GLY A 36 11.52 17.70 -1.58
CA GLY A 36 12.65 17.16 -2.32
C GLY A 36 13.92 17.12 -1.46
N GLU A 37 14.29 18.25 -0.86
CA GLU A 37 15.43 18.32 0.05
C GLU A 37 15.14 17.55 1.36
N TYR A 38 13.89 17.54 1.85
CA TYR A 38 13.49 16.74 3.01
C TYR A 38 13.66 15.22 2.79
N LEU A 39 13.28 14.70 1.61
CA LEU A 39 13.50 13.30 1.23
C LEU A 39 14.99 12.99 0.96
N ALA A 40 15.79 14.00 0.61
CA ALA A 40 17.23 13.87 0.38
C ALA A 40 18.07 13.96 1.68
N GLU A 41 17.68 14.81 2.63
CA GLU A 41 18.38 15.04 3.89
C GLU A 41 17.93 14.10 5.01
N ASN A 42 16.63 13.77 5.06
CA ASN A 42 16.03 12.93 6.09
C ASN A 42 15.69 11.54 5.53
N ALA A 43 16.74 10.75 5.27
CA ALA A 43 16.66 9.33 4.88
C ALA A 43 15.94 8.41 5.90
N TYR A 44 15.54 8.97 7.05
CA TYR A 44 14.68 8.39 8.08
C TYR A 44 13.41 9.26 8.25
N GLY A 45 12.69 9.49 7.16
CA GLY A 45 11.44 10.23 7.18
C GLY A 45 10.24 9.29 7.18
N PHE A 46 9.40 9.37 8.21
CA PHE A 46 8.01 8.95 8.08
C PHE A 46 7.33 9.98 7.17
N LEU A 47 6.89 9.57 5.98
CA LEU A 47 6.10 10.41 5.09
C LEU A 47 4.62 10.07 5.26
N PRO A 48 3.87 10.96 5.93
CA PRO A 48 2.43 10.85 6.02
C PRO A 48 1.74 11.11 4.65
N ILE A 49 0.96 10.15 4.15
CA ILE A 49 0.14 10.24 2.92
C ILE A 49 -1.36 10.17 3.28
N PRO A 50 -2.12 11.27 3.18
CA PRO A 50 -3.56 11.25 3.40
C PRO A 50 -4.29 10.55 2.25
N ILE A 51 -5.36 9.82 2.58
CA ILE A 51 -6.25 9.16 1.62
C ILE A 51 -7.64 9.75 1.80
N ILE A 52 -8.21 10.26 0.71
CA ILE A 52 -9.59 10.78 0.68
C ILE A 52 -10.36 9.91 -0.30
N ILE A 53 -11.51 9.38 0.15
CA ILE A 53 -12.38 8.51 -0.66
C ILE A 53 -13.69 9.25 -0.87
N THR A 54 -14.10 9.39 -2.13
CA THR A 54 -15.34 10.06 -2.53
C THR A 54 -16.03 9.27 -3.63
N GLU A 55 -16.42 8.05 -3.32
CA GLU A 55 -16.91 7.11 -4.33
C GLU A 55 -18.42 6.91 -4.22
N PRO A 56 -19.18 6.91 -5.34
CA PRO A 56 -20.64 6.79 -5.30
C PRO A 56 -21.15 5.50 -4.65
N ALA A 57 -20.41 4.40 -4.77
CA ALA A 57 -20.84 3.08 -4.29
C ALA A 57 -20.45 2.77 -2.84
N VAL A 58 -19.46 3.50 -2.29
CA VAL A 58 -18.97 3.28 -0.92
C VAL A 58 -19.11 4.50 0.00
N GLY A 59 -19.45 5.66 -0.55
CA GLY A 59 -19.63 6.91 0.18
C GLY A 59 -18.32 7.66 0.45
N TYR A 60 -18.40 8.58 1.40
CA TYR A 60 -17.26 9.35 1.86
C TYR A 60 -16.38 8.54 2.80
N GLY A 61 -15.08 8.65 2.63
CA GLY A 61 -14.11 8.00 3.49
C GLY A 61 -12.79 8.75 3.62
N GLY A 62 -12.03 8.33 4.61
CA GLY A 62 -10.75 8.90 4.95
C GLY A 62 -9.78 7.80 5.36
N GLY A 63 -8.50 8.06 5.15
CA GLY A 63 -7.46 7.13 5.52
C GLY A 63 -6.10 7.77 5.57
N PHE A 64 -5.15 6.94 5.94
CA PHE A 64 -3.78 7.36 6.15
C PHE A 64 -2.83 6.25 5.77
N ALA A 65 -1.75 6.58 5.06
CA ALA A 65 -0.63 5.69 4.85
C ALA A 65 0.67 6.37 5.26
N GLY A 66 1.46 5.67 6.06
CA GLY A 66 2.82 6.03 6.40
C GLY A 66 3.81 5.34 5.48
N MET A 67 4.70 6.11 4.87
CA MET A 67 5.86 5.58 4.17
C MET A 67 7.12 5.78 5.01
N PHE A 68 7.85 4.70 5.27
CA PHE A 68 9.07 4.67 6.07
C PHE A 68 10.25 4.31 5.18
N LEU A 69 11.16 5.25 5.02
CA LEU A 69 12.42 5.04 4.30
C LEU A 69 13.44 4.43 5.26
N HIS A 70 14.12 3.37 4.81
CA HIS A 70 15.16 2.67 5.55
C HIS A 70 16.44 2.65 4.71
N GLU A 71 17.50 3.27 5.22
CA GLU A 71 18.82 3.32 4.58
C GLU A 71 19.93 3.27 5.61
N THR A 72 21.10 2.76 5.20
CA THR A 72 22.32 3.00 5.97
C THR A 72 22.97 4.32 5.55
N GLU A 73 23.70 4.98 6.46
CA GLU A 73 24.38 6.26 6.19
C GLU A 73 25.35 6.17 4.98
N GLU A 74 26.00 5.02 4.78
CA GLU A 74 26.87 4.76 3.62
C GLU A 74 26.11 4.75 2.28
N GLN A 75 24.89 4.25 2.27
CA GLN A 75 24.01 4.23 1.10
C GLN A 75 23.47 5.63 0.79
N LYS A 76 23.16 6.40 1.84
CA LYS A 76 22.75 7.80 1.77
C LYS A 76 23.84 8.68 1.16
N GLU A 77 25.09 8.55 1.61
CA GLU A 77 26.20 9.32 1.06
C GLU A 77 26.49 8.99 -0.40
N LYS A 78 26.45 7.71 -0.78
CA LYS A 78 26.59 7.29 -2.19
C LYS A 78 25.47 7.87 -3.05
N ARG A 79 24.22 7.88 -2.56
CA ARG A 79 23.11 8.51 -3.29
C ARG A 79 23.30 10.01 -3.41
N ARG A 80 23.62 10.71 -2.31
CA ARG A 80 23.86 12.16 -2.32
C ARG A 80 24.93 12.52 -3.34
N LYS A 81 26.05 11.76 -3.37
CA LYS A 81 27.12 11.95 -4.37
C LYS A 81 26.62 11.74 -5.80
N LEU A 82 25.80 10.71 -6.05
CA LEU A 82 25.22 10.42 -7.38
C LEU A 82 24.13 11.41 -7.81
N ALA A 83 23.33 11.91 -6.87
CA ALA A 83 22.32 12.93 -7.12
C ALA A 83 22.98 14.28 -7.44
N MET A 84 24.02 14.68 -6.68
CA MET A 84 24.78 15.90 -6.94
C MET A 84 25.64 15.83 -8.20
N SER A 85 26.11 14.65 -8.61
CA SER A 85 26.89 14.49 -9.85
C SER A 85 26.04 14.44 -11.12
N SER A 86 24.72 14.42 -11.00
CA SER A 86 23.79 14.25 -12.13
C SER A 86 23.08 15.57 -12.42
N LEU A 87 23.73 16.45 -13.20
CA LEU A 87 23.15 17.72 -13.67
C LEU A 87 21.93 17.56 -14.60
N ASP A 88 21.57 16.33 -14.99
CA ASP A 88 20.61 16.06 -16.07
C ASP A 88 19.48 15.09 -15.65
N GLY A 89 18.94 15.27 -14.43
CA GLY A 89 17.63 14.73 -13.97
C GLY A 89 17.40 13.20 -14.03
N GLY A 90 18.39 12.42 -14.44
CA GLY A 90 18.25 11.01 -14.82
C GLY A 90 19.23 10.09 -14.10
N ALA A 91 19.64 10.45 -12.87
CA ALA A 91 20.45 9.58 -12.06
C ALA A 91 19.70 8.27 -11.80
N GLN A 92 20.34 7.14 -12.07
CA GLN A 92 19.84 5.81 -11.76
C GLN A 92 19.88 5.59 -10.24
N LEU A 93 19.09 6.36 -9.49
CA LEU A 93 18.98 6.27 -8.05
C LEU A 93 18.28 4.95 -7.75
N ILE A 94 19.02 4.00 -7.18
CA ILE A 94 18.43 2.82 -6.58
C ILE A 94 17.56 3.34 -5.44
N PRO A 95 16.22 3.21 -5.53
CA PRO A 95 15.35 3.69 -4.47
C PRO A 95 15.65 2.89 -3.20
N PRO A 96 15.60 3.54 -2.03
CA PRO A 96 15.90 2.89 -0.77
C PRO A 96 14.96 1.75 -0.42
N ALA A 97 15.26 1.06 0.68
CA ALA A 97 14.27 0.18 1.26
C ALA A 97 13.11 1.05 1.79
N VAL A 98 11.89 0.67 1.44
CA VAL A 98 10.69 1.43 1.78
C VAL A 98 9.67 0.48 2.38
N THR A 99 9.14 0.84 3.54
CA THR A 99 7.96 0.20 4.12
C THR A 99 6.79 1.15 3.98
N ILE A 100 5.64 0.68 3.51
CA ILE A 100 4.40 1.45 3.46
C ILE A 100 3.39 0.71 4.34
N ALA A 101 2.78 1.40 5.28
CA ALA A 101 1.73 0.85 6.12
C ALA A 101 0.58 1.84 6.19
N GLY A 102 -0.65 1.39 6.01
CA GLY A 102 -1.77 2.31 6.02
C GLY A 102 -3.10 1.61 6.00
N GLY A 103 -4.16 2.41 6.08
CA GLY A 103 -5.52 1.95 5.93
C GLY A 103 -6.47 3.11 5.70
N ALA A 104 -7.66 2.79 5.24
CA ALA A 104 -8.72 3.74 5.06
C ALA A 104 -10.06 3.08 5.40
N ALA A 105 -11.03 3.92 5.73
CA ALA A 105 -12.40 3.49 5.96
C ALA A 105 -13.37 4.53 5.39
N THR A 106 -14.58 4.09 5.11
CA THR A 106 -15.68 4.90 4.56
C THR A 106 -16.89 4.82 5.48
N GLU A 107 -17.84 5.72 5.28
CA GLU A 107 -19.07 5.80 6.07
C GLU A 107 -19.96 4.56 5.91
N ASN A 108 -19.90 3.86 4.78
CA ASN A 108 -20.71 2.66 4.56
C ASN A 108 -20.13 1.40 5.22
N GLY A 109 -19.00 1.54 5.93
CA GLY A 109 -18.31 0.43 6.59
C GLY A 109 -17.26 -0.26 5.73
N THR A 110 -17.05 0.15 4.48
CA THR A 110 -15.92 -0.32 3.66
C THR A 110 -14.61 0.15 4.26
N TRP A 111 -13.67 -0.76 4.47
CA TRP A 111 -12.36 -0.45 5.01
C TRP A 111 -11.28 -1.36 4.42
N PHE A 112 -10.05 -0.88 4.44
CA PHE A 112 -8.88 -1.69 4.12
C PHE A 112 -7.68 -1.31 4.97
N ALA A 113 -6.77 -2.25 5.15
CA ALA A 113 -5.45 -2.06 5.72
C ALA A 113 -4.41 -2.75 4.84
N LEU A 114 -3.25 -2.13 4.68
CA LEU A 114 -2.15 -2.63 3.88
C LEU A 114 -0.81 -2.44 4.59
N LEU A 115 0.09 -3.39 4.35
CA LEU A 115 1.50 -3.33 4.74
C LEU A 115 2.34 -3.84 3.59
N GLY A 116 3.19 -2.99 3.04
CA GLY A 116 4.14 -3.32 1.98
C GLY A 116 5.57 -3.04 2.43
N HIS A 117 6.51 -3.84 1.96
CA HIS A 117 7.93 -3.62 2.16
C HIS A 117 8.71 -3.94 0.89
N ARG A 118 9.60 -3.02 0.52
CA ARG A 118 10.56 -3.18 -0.57
C ARG A 118 11.97 -3.10 0.02
N ARG A 119 12.84 -4.01 -0.42
CA ARG A 119 14.27 -3.98 -0.09
C ARG A 119 15.13 -4.37 -1.27
N VAL A 120 16.32 -3.77 -1.32
CA VAL A 120 17.34 -4.04 -2.34
C VAL A 120 18.65 -4.39 -1.64
N TRP A 121 19.36 -5.40 -2.14
CA TRP A 121 20.66 -5.83 -1.61
C TRP A 121 21.71 -5.91 -2.73
N ARG A 122 22.99 -5.96 -2.30
CA ARG A 122 24.16 -6.19 -3.17
C ARG A 122 24.19 -5.27 -4.40
N GLU A 123 24.14 -3.96 -4.17
CA GLU A 123 24.22 -2.97 -5.26
C GLU A 123 23.20 -3.23 -6.38
N ASP A 124 21.96 -3.55 -5.96
CA ASP A 124 20.83 -3.81 -6.85
C ASP A 124 20.91 -5.12 -7.66
N SER A 125 21.66 -6.10 -7.14
CA SER A 125 21.68 -7.47 -7.65
C SER A 125 20.51 -8.33 -7.14
N ILE A 126 19.94 -8.00 -5.98
CA ILE A 126 18.80 -8.72 -5.39
C ILE A 126 17.73 -7.71 -4.98
N ARG A 127 16.48 -7.95 -5.38
CA ARG A 127 15.33 -7.11 -5.04
C ARG A 127 14.22 -7.97 -4.44
N TYR A 128 13.66 -7.48 -3.34
CA TYR A 128 12.48 -8.05 -2.72
C TYR A 128 11.37 -7.01 -2.63
N ILE A 129 10.16 -7.44 -2.95
CA ILE A 129 8.93 -6.68 -2.73
C ILE A 129 7.95 -7.65 -2.10
N GLY A 130 7.48 -7.33 -0.91
CA GLY A 130 6.44 -8.07 -0.21
C GLY A 130 5.32 -7.14 0.19
N GLY A 131 4.10 -7.65 0.26
CA GLY A 131 3.00 -6.91 0.84
C GLY A 131 1.85 -7.82 1.22
N ILE A 132 1.12 -7.41 2.24
CA ILE A 132 -0.13 -8.02 2.67
C ILE A 132 -1.19 -6.92 2.80
N GLY A 133 -2.44 -7.31 2.66
CA GLY A 133 -3.57 -6.43 2.87
C GLY A 133 -4.81 -7.22 3.27
N MET A 134 -5.72 -6.53 3.95
CA MET A 134 -7.03 -7.06 4.29
C MET A 134 -8.05 -5.93 4.25
N GLY A 135 -9.32 -6.29 4.13
CA GLY A 135 -10.40 -5.33 4.18
C GLY A 135 -11.73 -5.93 3.85
N THR A 136 -12.75 -5.09 3.97
CA THR A 136 -14.13 -5.40 3.61
C THR A 136 -14.59 -4.33 2.64
N ALA A 137 -15.08 -4.73 1.47
CA ALA A 137 -15.71 -3.85 0.50
C ALA A 137 -17.23 -4.11 0.49
N ILE A 138 -18.01 -3.09 0.82
CA ILE A 138 -19.47 -3.11 0.81
C ILE A 138 -19.91 -2.26 -0.37
N MET A 139 -20.60 -2.85 -1.34
CA MET A 139 -21.04 -2.15 -2.55
C MET A 139 -22.53 -2.37 -2.79
N ASP A 140 -23.25 -1.28 -3.05
CA ASP A 140 -24.64 -1.34 -3.49
C ASP A 140 -24.72 -1.51 -5.01
N TYR A 141 -25.30 -2.61 -5.46
CA TYR A 141 -25.55 -2.89 -6.86
C TYR A 141 -27.03 -2.68 -7.21
N TYR A 142 -27.26 -1.75 -8.14
CA TYR A 142 -28.58 -1.49 -8.71
C TYR A 142 -28.64 -2.07 -10.14
N PRO A 143 -29.38 -3.17 -10.39
CA PRO A 143 -29.49 -3.72 -11.72
C PRO A 143 -30.26 -2.75 -12.64
N PHE A 144 -29.72 -2.51 -13.84
CA PHE A 144 -30.46 -1.86 -14.93
C PHE A 144 -31.55 -2.82 -15.43
N SER A 145 -32.71 -2.82 -14.77
CA SER A 145 -33.89 -3.58 -15.21
C SER A 145 -35.12 -2.67 -15.28
N GLN A 146 -35.99 -2.93 -16.27
CA GLN A 146 -37.32 -2.33 -16.32
C GLN A 146 -38.32 -3.30 -15.65
N GLY A 147 -39.17 -2.80 -14.75
CA GLY A 147 -40.22 -3.59 -14.08
C GLY A 147 -40.05 -3.68 -12.56
N ALA A 148 -40.59 -4.73 -11.94
CA ALA A 148 -40.69 -4.87 -10.47
C ALA A 148 -39.36 -4.96 -9.69
N LEU A 149 -38.22 -4.98 -10.39
CA LEU A 149 -36.87 -4.99 -9.83
C LEU A 149 -36.09 -3.68 -10.10
N GLN A 150 -36.75 -2.70 -10.71
CA GLN A 150 -36.24 -1.34 -10.82
C GLN A 150 -36.13 -0.76 -9.39
N ASP A 151 -34.96 -0.23 -9.04
CA ASP A 151 -34.61 0.31 -7.71
C ASP A 151 -34.43 -0.72 -6.58
N VAL A 152 -34.36 -2.02 -6.89
CA VAL A 152 -34.03 -3.05 -5.89
C VAL A 152 -32.51 -3.16 -5.77
N GLY A 153 -31.94 -2.45 -4.80
CA GLY A 153 -30.51 -2.48 -4.48
C GLY A 153 -30.12 -3.78 -3.78
N PHE A 154 -29.05 -4.43 -4.26
CA PHE A 154 -28.42 -5.57 -3.60
C PHE A 154 -27.10 -5.12 -2.98
N GLU A 155 -26.93 -5.35 -1.69
CA GLU A 155 -25.67 -5.07 -1.01
C GLU A 155 -24.76 -6.29 -1.15
N ILE A 156 -23.60 -6.09 -1.76
CA ILE A 156 -22.56 -7.09 -1.93
C ILE A 156 -21.44 -6.74 -0.95
N GLU A 157 -21.20 -7.64 0.00
CA GLU A 157 -20.12 -7.53 0.98
C GLU A 157 -19.02 -8.53 0.59
N THR A 158 -17.82 -8.01 0.34
CA THR A 158 -16.63 -8.81 0.01
C THR A 158 -15.58 -8.58 1.07
N GLU A 159 -15.36 -9.57 1.93
CA GLU A 159 -14.24 -9.59 2.88
C GLU A 159 -13.07 -10.29 2.22
N GLY A 160 -11.85 -9.80 2.43
CA GLY A 160 -10.67 -10.48 1.93
C GLY A 160 -9.40 -10.16 2.67
N PHE A 161 -8.49 -11.11 2.61
CA PHE A 161 -7.10 -10.99 3.04
C PHE A 161 -6.20 -11.58 1.96
N GLY A 162 -5.07 -10.95 1.70
CA GLY A 162 -4.11 -11.49 0.76
C GLY A 162 -2.75 -10.86 0.88
N GLY A 163 -1.87 -11.32 0.02
CA GLY A 163 -0.53 -10.78 -0.08
C GLY A 163 0.23 -11.33 -1.27
N MET A 164 1.36 -10.69 -1.52
CA MET A 164 2.31 -11.11 -2.53
C MET A 164 3.72 -10.97 -2.02
N GLN A 165 4.60 -11.80 -2.55
CA GLN A 165 6.03 -11.72 -2.33
C GLN A 165 6.72 -11.94 -3.67
N LYS A 166 7.68 -11.08 -3.99
CA LYS A 166 8.42 -11.11 -5.23
C LYS A 166 9.89 -10.98 -4.92
N LEU A 167 10.66 -11.95 -5.39
CA LEU A 167 12.11 -11.97 -5.28
C LEU A 167 12.71 -11.95 -6.69
N GLN A 168 13.63 -11.03 -6.94
CA GLN A 168 14.28 -10.87 -8.24
C GLN A 168 15.80 -10.83 -8.07
N PHE A 169 16.48 -11.43 -9.04
CA PHE A 169 17.93 -11.50 -9.13
C PHE A 169 18.37 -10.90 -10.47
N ARG A 170 19.36 -10.01 -10.42
CA ARG A 170 19.99 -9.46 -11.62
C ARG A 170 20.86 -10.53 -12.28
N ILE A 171 20.80 -10.60 -13.60
CA ILE A 171 21.65 -11.48 -14.40
C ILE A 171 22.98 -10.75 -14.66
N ALA A 172 24.01 -11.07 -13.88
CA ALA A 172 25.35 -10.46 -13.99
C ALA A 172 25.28 -8.90 -14.01
N ASP A 173 26.05 -8.26 -14.90
CA ASP A 173 26.07 -6.80 -15.08
C ASP A 173 25.02 -6.30 -16.09
N THR A 174 24.04 -7.13 -16.44
CA THR A 174 23.00 -6.74 -17.39
C THR A 174 21.85 -6.00 -16.69
N LYS A 175 21.01 -5.36 -17.50
CA LYS A 175 19.76 -4.73 -17.03
C LYS A 175 18.62 -5.73 -16.82
N LEU A 176 18.87 -7.03 -16.96
CA LEU A 176 17.87 -8.08 -16.88
C LEU A 176 17.77 -8.65 -15.47
N PHE A 177 16.53 -8.89 -15.05
CA PHE A 177 16.19 -9.51 -13.77
C PHE A 177 15.34 -10.74 -14.02
N LEU A 178 15.74 -11.85 -13.40
CA LEU A 178 14.94 -13.05 -13.29
C LEU A 178 14.35 -13.10 -11.87
N GLY A 179 13.07 -13.41 -11.73
CA GLY A 179 12.45 -13.47 -10.42
C GLY A 179 11.30 -14.45 -10.30
N VAL A 180 10.94 -14.72 -9.06
CA VAL A 180 9.80 -15.54 -8.68
C VAL A 180 8.84 -14.65 -7.90
N GLN A 181 7.57 -14.73 -8.24
CA GLN A 181 6.49 -14.06 -7.53
C GLN A 181 5.52 -15.11 -7.00
N GLN A 182 5.18 -14.99 -5.72
CA GLN A 182 4.10 -15.71 -5.07
C GLN A 182 2.98 -14.72 -4.80
N PHE A 183 1.74 -15.14 -5.00
CA PHE A 183 0.57 -14.44 -4.47
C PHE A 183 -0.36 -15.42 -3.76
N TYR A 184 -1.09 -14.89 -2.78
CA TYR A 184 -2.11 -15.59 -2.04
C TYR A 184 -3.24 -14.61 -1.74
N ALA A 185 -4.48 -15.03 -1.93
CA ALA A 185 -5.66 -14.27 -1.58
C ALA A 185 -6.76 -15.22 -1.09
N ASN A 186 -7.43 -14.84 -0.04
CA ASN A 186 -8.64 -15.45 0.46
C ASN A 186 -9.71 -14.37 0.49
N SER A 187 -10.90 -14.68 0.00
CA SER A 187 -12.03 -13.76 -0.02
C SER A 187 -13.34 -14.49 0.22
N GLU A 188 -14.20 -13.91 1.05
CA GLU A 188 -15.57 -14.36 1.26
C GLU A 188 -16.52 -13.32 0.67
N VAL A 189 -17.48 -13.77 -0.14
CA VAL A 189 -18.49 -12.91 -0.75
C VAL A 189 -19.86 -13.26 -0.17
N SER A 190 -20.53 -12.24 0.35
CA SER A 190 -21.89 -12.31 0.88
C SER A 190 -22.78 -11.31 0.16
N VAL A 191 -24.03 -11.71 -0.11
CA VAL A 191 -25.04 -10.82 -0.69
C VAL A 191 -26.21 -10.70 0.28
N LYS A 192 -26.56 -9.47 0.64
CA LYS A 192 -27.76 -9.16 1.41
C LYS A 192 -28.86 -8.77 0.44
N LEU A 193 -29.94 -9.56 0.43
CA LEU A 193 -31.10 -9.28 -0.40
C LEU A 193 -32.03 -8.29 0.33
N PRO A 194 -32.66 -7.35 -0.38
CA PRO A 194 -33.69 -6.50 0.21
C PRO A 194 -34.94 -7.32 0.61
N ALA A 195 -35.70 -6.80 1.59
CA ALA A 195 -37.00 -7.30 2.04
C ALA A 195 -37.05 -8.64 2.80
N ASN A 196 -36.34 -8.78 3.93
CA ASN A 196 -36.42 -9.95 4.84
C ASN A 196 -36.13 -11.32 4.18
N LEU A 197 -35.55 -11.34 2.98
CA LEU A 197 -35.21 -12.54 2.22
C LEU A 197 -33.92 -13.22 2.70
N GLY A 198 -33.27 -12.67 3.72
CA GLY A 198 -32.07 -13.23 4.34
C GLY A 198 -30.76 -12.86 3.63
N THR A 199 -29.65 -13.33 4.21
CA THR A 199 -28.30 -13.15 3.68
C THR A 199 -27.82 -14.45 3.04
N TYR A 200 -27.31 -14.38 1.82
CA TYR A 200 -26.71 -15.52 1.12
C TYR A 200 -25.19 -15.38 1.08
N LYS A 201 -24.50 -16.37 1.63
CA LYS A 201 -23.03 -16.47 1.57
C LYS A 201 -22.63 -17.37 0.40
N PHE A 202 -21.81 -16.86 -0.52
CA PHE A 202 -21.33 -17.61 -1.68
C PHE A 202 -20.17 -18.55 -1.31
N GLY A 203 -19.56 -18.36 -0.13
CA GLY A 203 -18.54 -19.23 0.45
C GLY A 203 -17.11 -18.71 0.24
N ASP A 204 -16.18 -19.29 1.00
CA ASP A 204 -14.78 -18.87 1.01
C ASP A 204 -14.09 -19.27 -0.30
N THR A 205 -13.51 -18.28 -0.97
CA THR A 205 -12.71 -18.48 -2.17
C THR A 205 -11.25 -18.24 -1.85
N THR A 206 -10.41 -19.26 -2.07
CA THR A 206 -8.96 -19.13 -1.91
C THR A 206 -8.27 -19.24 -3.28
N SER A 207 -7.45 -18.24 -3.60
CA SER A 207 -6.63 -18.19 -4.81
C SER A 207 -5.16 -18.08 -4.42
N SER A 208 -4.30 -18.88 -5.05
CA SER A 208 -2.86 -18.82 -4.83
C SER A 208 -2.12 -19.22 -6.10
N GLY A 209 -0.93 -18.69 -6.28
CA GLY A 209 -0.14 -19.02 -7.46
C GLY A 209 1.29 -18.54 -7.40
N TRP A 210 2.07 -19.10 -8.30
CA TRP A 210 3.47 -18.78 -8.51
C TRP A 210 3.68 -18.34 -9.95
N VAL A 211 4.46 -17.29 -10.15
CA VAL A 211 4.76 -16.72 -11.45
C VAL A 211 6.26 -16.52 -11.58
N LEU A 212 6.83 -17.05 -12.67
CA LEU A 212 8.19 -16.71 -13.07
C LEU A 212 8.16 -15.40 -13.84
N THR A 213 9.02 -14.47 -13.47
CA THR A 213 9.09 -13.13 -14.05
C THR A 213 10.47 -12.91 -14.67
N CYS A 214 10.49 -12.40 -15.90
CA CYS A 214 11.69 -11.86 -16.53
C CYS A 214 11.39 -10.39 -16.83
N SER A 215 12.20 -9.48 -16.28
CA SER A 215 11.97 -8.03 -16.41
C SER A 215 13.27 -7.29 -16.70
N THR A 216 13.20 -6.29 -17.57
CA THR A 216 14.31 -5.38 -17.88
C THR A 216 14.15 -4.08 -17.09
N ILE A 217 15.26 -3.46 -16.65
CA ILE A 217 15.23 -2.07 -16.17
C ILE A 217 14.85 -1.16 -17.36
N LEU A 218 13.61 -0.69 -17.39
CA LEU A 218 13.20 0.47 -18.17
C LEU A 218 13.66 1.73 -17.44
N LYS A 219 14.21 2.70 -18.18
CA LYS A 219 14.79 3.96 -17.67
C LYS A 219 13.76 4.93 -17.03
N THR A 220 12.53 4.50 -16.79
CA THR A 220 11.44 5.45 -16.51
C THR A 220 10.67 5.02 -15.27
N VAL A 221 11.16 5.46 -14.12
CA VAL A 221 10.28 5.88 -13.01
C VAL A 221 10.51 7.38 -12.84
N SER A 222 10.15 8.13 -13.88
CA SER A 222 10.08 9.59 -13.82
C SER A 222 8.67 9.93 -13.37
N PHE A 223 8.48 10.21 -12.08
CA PHE A 223 7.27 10.87 -11.59
C PHE A 223 7.28 12.37 -11.90
N PHE A 224 8.40 12.89 -12.41
CA PHE A 224 8.51 14.23 -12.93
C PHE A 224 8.40 14.21 -14.45
N GLN A 225 7.43 14.94 -14.99
CA GLN A 225 7.42 15.28 -16.40
C GLN A 225 8.70 16.07 -16.72
N PRO A 226 9.37 15.81 -17.87
CA PRO A 226 10.35 16.74 -18.37
C PRO A 226 9.64 18.06 -18.67
N GLN A 227 10.00 19.14 -17.96
CA GLN A 227 9.64 20.47 -18.44
C GLN A 227 10.40 20.68 -19.75
N GLY A 228 9.67 20.58 -20.86
CA GLY A 228 10.19 20.95 -22.17
C GLY A 228 10.42 22.45 -22.20
N GLY A 229 11.69 22.85 -22.24
CA GLY A 229 12.07 24.19 -22.66
C GLY A 229 12.13 24.25 -24.18
N THR A 230 11.21 25.01 -24.77
CA THR A 230 11.42 26.08 -25.77
C THR A 230 10.14 26.88 -25.89
#